data_AF-W1DJH7-F1
#
_entry.id   AF-W1DJH7-F1
#
_cell.length_a   1.000
_cell.length_b   1.000
_cell.length_c   1.000
_cell.angle_alpha   90.00
_cell.angle_beta   90.00
_cell.angle_gamma   90.00
#
_symmetry.space_group_name_H-M   'P 1'
#
loop_
_entity.id
_entity.type
_entity.pdbx_description
1 polymer ?
#
loop_
_entity_poly.entity_id
_entity_poly.type
_entity_poly.pdbx_seq_one_letter_code
_entity_poly.pdbx_strand_id
1 'polypeptide(L)'
;MQHRGAILADGKTGDGCGLLLQKPDRFFRIVAEERGWRLAKNYAVGMLFLNKDPELAKAARRIVEEELQLETLSIVGWRDVPTNEGVLGEIALSSLPRIEQIFVNAPAGWRPRDMERRLFIARRRIEKTSAGRQRFLRL
;
A
#
# COMPACT_ATOMS: atom_id res chain seq x y z
N MET A 1 -25.84 2.35 3.73
CA MET A 1 -25.05 2.29 4.99
C MET A 1 -24.74 3.69 5.55
N GLN A 2 -25.52 4.73 5.24
CA GLN A 2 -25.24 6.12 5.66
C GLN A 2 -25.80 6.49 7.05
N HIS A 3 -26.77 5.73 7.57
CA HIS A 3 -27.44 6.04 8.84
C HIS A 3 -26.62 5.70 10.10
N ARG A 4 -25.40 5.16 9.95
CA ARG A 4 -24.55 4.72 11.08
C ARG A 4 -23.14 5.30 11.07
N GLY A 5 -22.79 6.10 10.06
CA GLY A 5 -21.48 6.76 9.99
C GLY A 5 -21.57 8.18 10.54
N ALA A 6 -20.56 8.60 11.31
CA ALA A 6 -20.47 10.00 11.71
C ALA A 6 -20.01 10.84 10.51
N ILE A 7 -20.62 12.01 10.33
CA ILE A 7 -20.18 13.03 9.38
C ILE A 7 -19.50 14.14 10.20
N LEU A 8 -18.30 14.54 9.79
CA LEU A 8 -17.54 15.61 10.44
C LEU A 8 -18.16 16.99 10.17
N ALA A 9 -17.62 18.01 10.82
CA ALA A 9 -18.14 19.37 10.78
C ALA A 9 -18.24 19.99 9.37
N ASP A 10 -17.54 19.45 8.38
CA ASP A 10 -17.60 19.89 6.98
C ASP A 10 -18.80 19.31 6.19
N GLY A 11 -19.63 18.48 6.83
CA GLY A 11 -20.85 17.92 6.24
C GLY A 11 -20.61 16.91 5.10
N LYS A 12 -19.35 16.60 4.78
CA LYS A 12 -18.96 15.70 3.67
C LYS A 12 -18.03 14.59 4.11
N THR A 13 -17.11 14.86 5.03
CA THR A 13 -16.13 13.88 5.49
C THR A 13 -16.80 12.88 6.42
N GLY A 14 -16.84 11.61 6.01
CA GLY A 14 -17.23 10.49 6.88
C GLY A 14 -16.08 10.01 7.76
N ASP A 15 -16.40 9.23 8.78
CA ASP A 15 -15.45 8.54 9.67
C ASP A 15 -14.55 7.51 8.95
N GLY A 16 -15.08 6.84 7.93
CA GLY A 16 -14.31 6.01 7.00
C GLY A 16 -15.08 4.79 6.49
N CYS A 17 -14.75 4.34 5.29
CA CYS A 17 -15.27 3.08 4.74
C CYS A 17 -14.16 2.31 4.01
N GLY A 18 -14.25 0.99 3.99
CA GLY A 18 -13.30 0.13 3.28
C GLY A 18 -13.92 -1.19 2.85
N LEU A 19 -13.38 -1.76 1.78
CA LEU A 19 -13.75 -3.09 1.28
C LEU A 19 -12.48 -3.94 1.20
N LEU A 20 -12.49 -5.08 1.88
CA LEU A 20 -11.46 -6.09 1.73
C LEU A 20 -11.91 -7.08 0.65
N LEU A 21 -11.15 -7.17 -0.43
CA LEU A 21 -11.41 -8.08 -1.55
C LEU A 21 -10.21 -9.01 -1.75
N GLN A 22 -10.46 -10.16 -2.35
CA GLN A 22 -9.38 -11.03 -2.82
C GLN A 22 -8.56 -10.28 -3.89
N LYS A 23 -7.23 -10.46 -3.87
CA LYS A 23 -6.29 -9.89 -4.86
C LYS A 23 -6.81 -10.14 -6.30
N PRO A 24 -7.21 -9.11 -7.06
CA PRO A 24 -7.72 -9.28 -8.41
C PRO A 24 -6.58 -9.60 -9.39
N ASP A 25 -6.25 -10.89 -9.52
CA ASP A 25 -5.07 -11.36 -10.26
C ASP A 25 -5.03 -10.85 -11.70
N ARG A 26 -6.11 -11.06 -12.46
CA ARG A 26 -6.22 -10.64 -13.86
C ARG A 26 -5.94 -9.15 -14.05
N PHE A 27 -6.50 -8.31 -13.19
CA PHE A 27 -6.29 -6.86 -13.24
C PHE A 27 -4.80 -6.50 -13.06
N PHE A 28 -4.16 -7.06 -12.04
CA PHE A 28 -2.76 -6.77 -11.75
C PHE A 28 -1.78 -7.32 -12.79
N ARG A 29 -2.14 -8.41 -13.49
CA ARG A 29 -1.38 -8.92 -14.63
C ARG A 29 -1.41 -7.94 -15.81
N ILE A 30 -2.58 -7.39 -16.13
CA ILE A 30 -2.73 -6.36 -17.17
C ILE A 30 -1.90 -5.12 -16.81
N VAL A 31 -2.02 -4.62 -15.57
CA VAL A 31 -1.23 -3.49 -15.08
C VAL A 31 0.28 -3.73 -15.20
N ALA A 32 0.74 -4.95 -14.93
CA ALA A 32 2.15 -5.29 -15.07
C ALA A 32 2.59 -5.32 -16.54
N GLU A 33 1.77 -5.88 -17.44
CA GLU A 33 2.03 -5.89 -18.88
C GLU A 33 2.14 -4.48 -19.45
N GLU A 34 1.20 -3.59 -19.12
CA GLU A 34 1.20 -2.17 -19.51
C GLU A 34 2.48 -1.44 -19.06
N ARG A 35 3.08 -1.88 -17.95
CA ARG A 35 4.31 -1.29 -17.37
C ARG A 35 5.59 -2.02 -17.78
N GLY A 36 5.50 -3.06 -18.62
CA GLY A 36 6.64 -3.90 -18.98
C GLY A 36 7.22 -4.71 -17.81
N TRP A 37 6.44 -4.90 -16.75
CA TRP A 37 6.83 -5.63 -15.55
C TRP A 37 6.61 -7.13 -15.69
N ARG A 38 7.51 -7.91 -15.08
CA ARG A 38 7.40 -9.37 -15.02
C ARG A 38 6.96 -9.81 -13.63
N LEU A 39 5.72 -10.26 -13.52
CA LEU A 39 5.19 -10.85 -12.30
C LEU A 39 5.40 -12.37 -12.27
N ALA A 40 5.99 -12.87 -11.17
CA ALA A 40 6.11 -14.30 -10.92
C ALA A 40 4.73 -14.95 -10.75
N LYS A 41 4.66 -16.29 -10.79
CA LYS A 41 3.40 -17.01 -10.46
C LYS A 41 2.91 -16.65 -9.05
N ASN A 42 3.85 -16.55 -8.10
CA ASN A 42 3.60 -16.13 -6.73
C ASN A 42 4.12 -14.70 -6.55
N TYR A 43 3.20 -13.72 -6.58
CA TYR A 43 3.49 -12.31 -6.39
C TYR A 43 2.45 -11.70 -5.43
N ALA A 44 2.81 -10.57 -4.83
CA ALA A 44 1.95 -9.83 -3.92
C ALA A 44 1.96 -8.35 -4.28
N VAL A 45 0.93 -7.67 -3.77
CA VAL A 45 0.78 -6.22 -3.88
C VAL A 45 0.60 -5.69 -2.46
N GLY A 46 1.49 -4.81 -2.02
CA GLY A 46 1.32 -4.04 -0.79
C GLY A 46 0.57 -2.74 -1.11
N MET A 47 -0.37 -2.35 -0.26
CA MET A 47 -1.04 -1.04 -0.31
C MET A 47 -0.40 -0.16 0.77
N LEU A 48 0.03 1.05 0.43
CA LEU A 48 0.77 1.92 1.33
C LEU A 48 0.20 3.33 1.32
N PHE A 49 0.05 3.90 2.52
CA PHE A 49 -0.25 5.31 2.73
C PHE A 49 1.02 6.03 3.16
N LEU A 50 1.54 6.85 2.25
CA LEU A 50 2.77 7.61 2.40
C LEU A 50 2.48 9.07 2.72
N ASN A 51 3.48 9.76 3.24
CA ASN A 51 3.42 11.20 3.42
C ASN A 51 3.27 11.93 2.06
N LYS A 52 2.60 13.09 2.05
CA LYS A 52 2.49 13.93 0.84
C LYS A 52 3.84 14.54 0.45
N ASP A 53 4.70 14.81 1.42
CA ASP A 53 6.06 15.30 1.21
C ASP A 53 6.89 14.27 0.42
N PRO A 54 7.44 14.62 -0.76
CA PRO A 54 8.18 13.69 -1.62
C PRO A 54 9.42 13.07 -0.95
N GLU A 55 10.14 13.82 -0.12
CA GLU A 55 11.36 13.33 0.54
C GLU A 55 11.01 12.37 1.67
N LEU A 56 9.95 12.68 2.44
CA LEU A 56 9.45 11.76 3.45
C LEU A 56 8.91 10.47 2.80
N ALA A 57 8.15 10.60 1.70
CA ALA A 57 7.67 9.45 0.95
C ALA A 57 8.82 8.59 0.40
N LYS A 58 9.85 9.21 -0.18
CA LYS A 58 11.04 8.51 -0.69
C LYS A 58 11.78 7.75 0.41
N ALA A 59 11.98 8.36 1.57
CA ALA A 59 12.58 7.69 2.72
C ALA A 59 11.73 6.51 3.21
N ALA A 60 10.41 6.65 3.21
CA ALA A 60 9.48 5.59 3.54
C ALA A 60 9.54 4.42 2.53
N ARG A 61 9.52 4.70 1.22
CA ARG A 61 9.67 3.67 0.17
C ARG A 61 10.96 2.89 0.35
N ARG A 62 12.07 3.58 0.66
CA ARG A 62 13.36 2.94 0.92
C ARG A 62 13.29 1.94 2.08
N ILE A 63 12.69 2.33 3.21
CA ILE A 63 12.50 1.41 4.35
C ILE A 63 11.67 0.19 3.95
N VAL A 64 10.59 0.40 3.20
CA VAL A 64 9.73 -0.68 2.71
C VAL A 64 10.50 -1.63 1.80
N GLU A 65 11.26 -1.10 0.83
CA GLU A 65 12.08 -1.88 -0.08
C GLU A 65 13.15 -2.69 0.66
N GLU A 66 13.87 -2.05 1.60
CA GLU A 66 14.90 -2.70 2.42
C GLU A 66 14.32 -3.88 3.20
N GLU A 67 13.20 -3.70 3.90
CA GLU A 67 12.56 -4.77 4.71
C GLU A 67 12.00 -5.90 3.85
N LEU A 68 11.45 -5.60 2.67
CA LEU A 68 10.98 -6.62 1.73
C LEU A 68 12.14 -7.43 1.14
N GLN A 69 13.24 -6.77 0.79
CA GLN A 69 14.46 -7.42 0.31
C GLN A 69 15.12 -8.28 1.40
N LEU A 70 15.12 -7.84 2.66
CA LEU A 70 15.58 -8.64 3.81
C LEU A 70 14.76 -9.93 3.98
N GLU A 71 13.48 -9.91 3.62
CA GLU A 71 12.62 -11.10 3.56
C GLU A 71 12.68 -11.82 2.21
N THR A 72 13.71 -11.55 1.39
CA THR A 72 14.03 -12.19 0.09
C THR A 72 12.97 -12.00 -1.00
N LEU A 73 12.12 -10.99 -0.86
CA LEU A 73 11.12 -10.62 -1.87
C LEU A 73 11.75 -9.65 -2.88
N SER A 74 11.55 -9.92 -4.18
CA SER A 74 12.08 -9.05 -5.23
C SER A 74 11.09 -7.95 -5.57
N ILE A 75 11.52 -6.70 -5.51
CA ILE A 75 10.71 -5.55 -5.90
C ILE A 75 10.52 -5.53 -7.42
N VAL A 76 9.27 -5.45 -7.86
CA VAL A 76 8.90 -5.33 -9.28
C VAL A 76 8.70 -3.86 -9.64
N GLY A 77 8.02 -3.10 -8.79
CA GLY A 77 7.85 -1.67 -8.98
C GLY A 77 6.72 -1.06 -8.15
N TRP A 78 6.65 0.28 -8.23
CA TRP A 78 5.66 1.09 -7.53
C TRP A 78 4.61 1.64 -8.50
N ARG A 79 3.36 1.65 -8.06
CA ARG A 79 2.19 2.17 -8.79
C ARG A 79 1.44 3.16 -7.92
N ASP A 80 1.35 4.41 -8.38
CA ASP A 80 0.36 5.34 -7.85
C ASP A 80 -1.05 4.77 -8.03
N VAL A 81 -1.85 4.80 -6.97
CA VAL A 81 -3.25 4.38 -7.03
C VAL A 81 -4.07 5.55 -7.56
N PRO A 82 -4.81 5.38 -8.66
CA PRO A 82 -5.69 6.43 -9.16
C PRO A 82 -6.77 6.77 -8.12
N THR A 83 -6.88 8.04 -7.77
CA THR A 83 -7.87 8.59 -6.85
C THR A 83 -8.64 9.73 -7.51
N ASN A 84 -9.83 10.03 -7.01
CA ASN A 84 -10.57 11.24 -7.36
C ASN A 84 -10.77 12.07 -6.09
N GLU A 85 -10.02 13.16 -5.96
CA GLU A 85 -10.07 14.02 -4.77
C GLU A 85 -11.31 14.92 -4.73
N GLY A 86 -11.98 15.15 -5.87
CA GLY A 86 -13.16 16.02 -5.98
C GLY A 86 -14.39 15.53 -5.21
N VAL A 87 -14.37 14.29 -4.70
CA VAL A 87 -15.45 13.73 -3.88
C VAL A 87 -15.22 13.90 -2.38
N LEU A 88 -14.06 14.41 -1.97
CA LEU A 88 -13.67 14.53 -0.56
C LEU A 88 -14.10 15.89 0.03
N GLY A 89 -14.44 15.90 1.32
CA GLY A 89 -14.56 17.12 2.12
C GLY A 89 -13.18 17.71 2.46
N GLU A 90 -13.15 18.97 2.89
CA GLU A 90 -11.91 19.69 3.21
C GLU A 90 -11.10 19.00 4.32
N ILE A 91 -11.79 18.42 5.32
CA ILE A 91 -11.12 17.72 6.42
C ILE A 91 -10.41 16.46 5.89
N ALA A 92 -11.08 15.66 5.07
CA ALA A 92 -10.46 14.49 4.42
C ALA A 92 -9.30 14.89 3.50
N LEU A 93 -9.45 15.96 2.70
CA LEU A 93 -8.40 16.45 1.80
C LEU A 93 -7.14 16.87 2.56
N SER A 94 -7.30 17.55 3.70
CA SER A 94 -6.17 18.02 4.52
C SER A 94 -5.30 16.86 5.05
N SER A 95 -5.91 15.71 5.30
CA SER A 95 -5.27 14.52 5.87
C SER A 95 -5.01 13.39 4.87
N LEU A 96 -5.39 13.58 3.59
CA LEU A 96 -5.25 12.59 2.53
C LEU A 96 -3.79 12.11 2.38
N PRO A 97 -3.46 10.82 2.49
CA PRO A 97 -2.10 10.37 2.22
C PRO A 97 -1.85 10.27 0.72
N ARG A 98 -0.57 10.16 0.35
CA ARG A 98 -0.21 9.60 -0.96
C ARG A 98 -0.48 8.10 -0.94
N ILE A 99 -1.27 7.60 -1.86
CA ILE A 99 -1.68 6.19 -1.90
C ILE A 99 -0.94 5.47 -3.02
N GLU A 100 -0.13 4.48 -2.65
CA GLU A 100 0.68 3.73 -3.59
C GLU A 100 0.58 2.23 -3.37
N GLN A 101 0.87 1.49 -4.44
CA GLN A 101 1.01 0.05 -4.43
C GLN A 101 2.44 -0.34 -4.76
N ILE A 102 2.99 -1.30 -4.01
CA ILE A 102 4.27 -1.95 -4.34
C ILE A 102 4.01 -3.38 -4.80
N PHE A 103 4.60 -3.77 -5.92
CA PHE A 103 4.54 -5.12 -6.46
C PHE A 103 5.81 -5.87 -6.10
N VAL A 104 5.67 -7.09 -5.59
CA VAL A 104 6.80 -7.94 -5.22
C VAL A 104 6.62 -9.38 -5.69
N ASN A 105 7.70 -10.00 -6.12
CA ASN A 105 7.75 -11.41 -6.49
C ASN A 105 8.36 -12.23 -5.34
N ALA A 106 7.79 -13.41 -5.09
CA ALA A 106 8.44 -14.41 -4.27
C ALA A 106 9.50 -15.19 -5.07
N PRO A 107 10.55 -15.70 -4.40
CA PRO A 107 11.49 -16.64 -5.00
C PRO A 107 10.80 -17.89 -5.57
N ALA A 108 11.46 -18.54 -6.53
CA ALA A 108 11.01 -19.82 -7.05
C ALA A 108 10.93 -20.88 -5.94
N GLY A 109 9.92 -21.75 -6.01
CA GLY A 109 9.70 -22.82 -5.02
C GLY A 109 8.91 -22.40 -3.77
N TRP A 110 8.70 -21.11 -3.53
CA TRP A 110 7.87 -20.66 -2.40
C TRP A 110 6.38 -20.90 -2.67
N ARG A 111 5.69 -21.50 -1.69
CA ARG A 111 4.23 -21.60 -1.71
C ARG A 111 3.61 -20.26 -1.31
N PRO A 112 2.32 -20.01 -1.63
CA PRO A 112 1.63 -18.79 -1.23
C PRO A 112 1.73 -18.50 0.28
N ARG A 113 1.60 -19.53 1.13
CA ARG A 113 1.70 -19.41 2.59
C ARG A 113 3.10 -18.98 3.07
N ASP A 114 4.15 -19.40 2.37
CA ASP A 114 5.53 -19.01 2.71
C ASP A 114 5.71 -17.51 2.43
N MET A 115 5.18 -17.01 1.31
CA MET A 115 5.17 -15.58 0.97
C MET A 115 4.34 -14.76 1.96
N GLU A 116 3.15 -15.21 2.32
CA GLU A 116 2.27 -14.53 3.29
C GLU A 116 2.95 -14.34 4.65
N ARG A 117 3.60 -15.39 5.16
CA ARG A 117 4.36 -15.31 6.42
C ARG A 117 5.48 -14.27 6.35
N ARG A 118 6.18 -14.19 5.23
CA ARG A 118 7.31 -13.28 5.01
C ARG A 118 6.85 -11.84 4.86
N LEU A 119 5.77 -11.62 4.13
CA LEU A 119 5.09 -10.32 4.05
C LEU A 119 4.62 -9.84 5.42
N PHE A 120 4.07 -10.74 6.25
CA PHE A 120 3.68 -10.41 7.62
C PHE A 120 4.89 -9.92 8.45
N ILE A 121 6.03 -10.61 8.37
CA ILE A 121 7.25 -10.21 9.10
C ILE A 121 7.76 -8.85 8.59
N ALA A 122 7.87 -8.67 7.27
CA ALA A 122 8.28 -7.40 6.66
C ALA A 122 7.37 -6.26 7.13
N ARG A 123 6.05 -6.43 7.05
CA ARG A 123 5.06 -5.44 7.51
C ARG A 123 5.30 -5.05 8.97
N ARG A 124 5.50 -6.02 9.87
CA ARG A 124 5.74 -5.76 11.29
C ARG A 124 7.04 -4.99 11.54
N ARG A 125 8.09 -5.26 10.76
CA ARG A 125 9.35 -4.51 10.86
C ARG A 125 9.22 -3.09 10.32
N ILE A 126 8.57 -2.92 9.16
CA ILE A 126 8.26 -1.60 8.60
C ILE A 126 7.47 -0.76 9.61
N GLU A 127 6.43 -1.34 10.22
CA GLU A 127 5.65 -0.68 11.28
C GLU A 127 6.52 -0.26 12.47
N LYS A 128 7.39 -1.15 12.96
CA LYS A 128 8.25 -0.89 14.11
C LYS A 128 9.29 0.20 13.83
N THR A 129 9.93 0.14 12.66
CA THR A 129 10.92 1.13 12.23
C THR A 129 10.27 2.50 11.99
N SER A 130 9.03 2.51 11.49
CA SER A 130 8.25 3.73 11.25
C SER A 130 7.64 4.29 12.54
N ALA A 131 7.29 3.48 13.53
CA ALA A 131 6.71 3.95 14.80
C ALA A 131 7.68 4.81 15.61
N GLY A 132 8.99 4.56 15.52
CA GLY A 132 10.01 5.45 16.09
C GLY A 132 10.18 6.78 15.33
N ARG A 133 9.61 6.89 14.12
CA ARG A 133 9.66 8.04 13.22
C ARG A 133 8.22 8.41 12.84
N GLN A 134 7.49 8.99 13.79
CA GLN A 134 6.02 9.18 13.86
C GLN A 134 5.30 9.85 12.65
N ARG A 135 5.92 10.05 11.48
CA ARG A 135 5.38 10.80 10.32
C ARG A 135 5.40 10.06 8.98
N PHE A 136 5.82 8.80 8.91
CA PHE A 136 6.29 8.24 7.64
C PHE A 136 5.38 7.23 6.94
N LEU A 137 4.60 6.40 7.65
CA LEU A 137 3.83 5.32 7.01
C LEU A 137 2.59 4.88 7.82
N ARG A 138 1.45 4.71 7.15
CA ARG A 138 0.36 3.82 7.60
C ARG A 138 0.25 2.67 6.59
N LEU A 139 0.38 1.43 7.08
CA LEU A 139 0.18 0.19 6.30
C LEU A 139 -1.25 -0.31 6.48
#